data_AF-A0A074RNN6-F1
#
_entry.id   AF-A0A074RNN6-F1
#
_cell.length_a   1.000
_cell.length_b   1.000
_cell.length_c   1.000
_cell.angle_alpha   90.00
_cell.angle_beta   90.00
_cell.angle_gamma   90.00
#
_symmetry.space_group_name_H-M   'P 1'
#
loop_
_entity.id
_entity.type
_entity.pdbx_description
1 polymer ?
#
loop_
_entity_poly.entity_id
_entity_poly.type
_entity_poly.pdbx_seq_one_letter_code
_entity_poly.pdbx_strand_id
1 'polypeptide(L)'
;MKLEDPKPYYHRAIPVLSFLRVKSLGETFEYSYVFFSHFAIAGDSKMLSSRCLLTALVRGIALQVKNRQEPVDLVIPVHMESRTKPFTEETTSAIYLQFKKREGTLDCPVNRLTSTASDMKLPVISIAFQFGVRGKKSNTVEIPVRTPRQEDRSHLDDRHYEIIARGFTPKILQPITYQNLSQYEDILGPGTVLEDFPRCDQPENVEALKEMLYPGLSGT
;
A
#
# COMPACT_ATOMS: atom_id res chain seq x y z
N MET A 1 -21.93 27.67 -18.78
CA MET A 1 -20.48 27.44 -18.90
C MET A 1 -20.22 26.03 -18.38
N LYS A 2 -19.93 25.06 -19.26
CA LYS A 2 -19.71 23.66 -18.85
C LYS A 2 -18.34 23.58 -18.18
N LEU A 3 -18.31 23.20 -16.91
CA LEU A 3 -17.08 22.92 -16.18
C LEU A 3 -16.52 21.61 -16.76
N GLU A 4 -15.47 21.68 -17.57
CA GLU A 4 -14.79 20.46 -18.02
C GLU A 4 -14.14 19.80 -16.81
N ASP A 5 -14.39 18.50 -16.63
CA ASP A 5 -13.76 17.70 -15.59
C ASP A 5 -12.24 17.70 -15.79
N PRO A 6 -11.45 18.21 -14.82
CA PRO A 6 -10.01 18.21 -14.93
C PRO A 6 -9.50 16.76 -14.88
N LYS A 7 -9.00 16.27 -16.01
CA LYS A 7 -8.33 14.97 -16.14
C LYS A 7 -7.16 14.88 -15.13
N PRO A 8 -6.93 13.71 -14.50
CA PRO A 8 -5.79 13.53 -13.63
C PRO A 8 -4.48 13.84 -14.37
N TYR A 9 -3.67 14.71 -13.77
CA TYR A 9 -2.36 15.10 -14.30
C TYR A 9 -1.34 14.05 -13.86
N TYR A 10 -1.06 13.11 -14.74
CA TYR A 10 0.05 12.17 -14.57
C TYR A 10 1.34 12.89 -14.93
N HIS A 11 2.28 13.04 -13.98
CA HIS A 11 3.63 13.47 -14.32
C HIS A 11 4.23 12.44 -15.29
N ARG A 12 4.32 12.81 -16.57
CA ARG A 12 5.05 12.04 -17.58
C ARG A 12 6.52 11.98 -17.15
N ALA A 13 7.01 10.81 -16.79
CA ALA A 13 8.41 10.60 -16.48
C ALA A 13 9.24 10.80 -17.76
N ILE A 14 10.10 11.83 -17.77
CA ILE A 14 11.16 11.98 -18.77
C ILE A 14 12.46 11.60 -18.06
N PRO A 15 13.15 10.53 -18.47
CA PRO A 15 14.41 10.13 -17.86
C PRO A 15 15.51 11.16 -18.19
N VAL A 16 16.12 11.71 -17.15
CA VAL A 16 17.38 12.45 -17.24
C VAL A 16 18.49 11.41 -17.08
N LEU A 17 19.24 11.20 -18.17
CA LEU A 17 20.42 10.32 -18.34
C LEU A 17 20.14 8.92 -18.89
N SER A 18 20.51 8.76 -20.16
CA SER A 18 20.23 7.67 -21.11
C SER A 18 21.22 6.50 -21.08
N PHE A 19 21.83 6.17 -19.94
CA PHE A 19 22.83 5.09 -19.89
C PHE A 19 22.51 3.92 -18.95
N LEU A 20 21.44 4.00 -18.16
CA LEU A 20 20.82 2.83 -17.51
C LEU A 20 19.34 2.86 -17.87
N ARG A 21 18.92 1.97 -18.77
CA ARG A 21 17.53 1.91 -19.22
C ARG A 21 16.68 1.29 -18.09
N VAL A 22 16.36 2.09 -17.07
CA VAL A 22 15.36 1.71 -16.06
C VAL A 22 14.05 1.49 -16.80
N LYS A 23 13.57 0.25 -16.82
CA LYS A 23 12.29 -0.10 -17.44
C LYS A 23 11.18 0.64 -16.70
N SER A 24 10.25 1.22 -17.45
CA SER A 24 9.03 1.79 -16.89
C SER A 24 8.20 0.72 -16.19
N LEU A 25 7.30 1.12 -15.29
CA LEU A 25 6.38 0.19 -14.61
C LEU A 25 5.60 -0.67 -15.63
N GLY A 26 5.14 -0.06 -16.72
CA GLY A 26 4.43 -0.77 -17.79
C GLY A 26 5.29 -1.82 -18.51
N GLU A 27 6.53 -1.49 -18.83
CA GLU A 27 7.46 -2.44 -19.48
C GLU A 27 7.89 -3.56 -18.54
N THR A 28 8.02 -3.29 -17.25
CA THR A 28 8.44 -4.29 -16.26
C THR A 28 7.33 -5.30 -15.94
N PHE A 29 6.07 -4.84 -15.96
CA PHE A 29 4.91 -5.63 -15.57
C PHE A 29 4.00 -6.00 -16.76
N GLU A 30 4.51 -5.88 -18.00
CA GLU A 30 3.74 -6.05 -19.25
C GLU A 30 2.96 -7.37 -19.31
N TYR A 31 3.60 -8.48 -18.92
CA TYR A 31 2.99 -9.81 -18.92
C TYR A 31 2.44 -10.22 -17.55
N SER A 32 2.51 -9.34 -16.56
CA SER A 32 2.11 -9.70 -15.21
C SER A 32 0.60 -9.85 -15.08
N TYR A 33 0.18 -10.76 -14.20
CA TYR A 33 -1.21 -11.06 -13.97
C TYR A 33 -1.51 -11.21 -12.48
N VAL A 34 -2.61 -10.59 -12.04
CA VAL A 34 -3.12 -10.65 -10.68
C VAL A 34 -4.46 -11.37 -10.70
N PHE A 35 -4.64 -12.31 -9.76
CA PHE A 35 -5.90 -13.03 -9.60
C PHE A 35 -6.13 -13.40 -8.14
N PHE A 36 -7.21 -12.89 -7.57
CA PHE A 36 -7.71 -13.33 -6.27
C PHE A 36 -9.23 -13.10 -6.19
N SER A 37 -9.90 -13.90 -5.38
CA SER A 37 -11.35 -13.83 -5.13
C SER A 37 -11.69 -13.57 -3.67
N HIS A 38 -10.73 -13.77 -2.77
CA HIS A 38 -10.94 -13.62 -1.34
C HIS A 38 -9.65 -13.25 -0.61
N PHE A 39 -9.82 -12.79 0.62
CA PHE A 39 -8.74 -12.47 1.54
C PHE A 39 -8.59 -13.58 2.58
N ALA A 40 -7.36 -13.87 2.98
CA ALA A 40 -7.05 -14.73 4.11
C ALA A 40 -6.07 -14.02 5.04
N ILE A 41 -6.14 -14.31 6.33
CA ILE A 41 -5.21 -13.75 7.32
C ILE A 41 -3.96 -14.62 7.35
N ALA A 42 -2.79 -14.00 7.15
CA ALA A 42 -1.50 -14.66 7.34
C ALA A 42 -1.31 -15.04 8.81
N GLY A 43 -1.05 -16.32 9.07
CA GLY A 43 -0.84 -16.82 10.43
C GLY A 43 0.49 -16.36 11.04
N ASP A 44 1.53 -16.19 10.22
CA ASP A 44 2.85 -15.71 10.59
C ASP A 44 3.56 -15.05 9.39
N SER A 45 4.78 -14.54 9.59
CA SER A 45 5.59 -13.94 8.52
C SER A 45 6.10 -14.95 7.48
N LYS A 46 6.14 -16.25 7.77
CA LYS A 46 6.56 -17.28 6.80
C LYS A 46 5.55 -17.45 5.67
N MET A 47 4.29 -17.08 5.91
CA MET A 47 3.25 -17.01 4.87
C MET A 47 3.59 -16.01 3.75
N LEU A 48 4.59 -15.14 3.94
CA LEU A 48 5.06 -14.20 2.92
C LEU A 48 6.24 -14.75 2.09
N SER A 49 6.65 -16.00 2.30
CA SER A 49 7.65 -16.67 1.46
C SER A 49 7.15 -16.91 0.03
N SER A 50 8.08 -17.03 -0.94
CA SER A 50 7.79 -17.30 -2.36
C SER A 50 6.82 -18.47 -2.56
N ARG A 51 7.07 -19.59 -1.85
CA ARG A 51 6.24 -20.79 -1.91
C ARG A 51 4.82 -20.57 -1.39
N CYS A 52 4.69 -19.83 -0.30
CA CYS A 52 3.37 -19.53 0.28
C CYS A 52 2.60 -18.55 -0.62
N LEU A 53 3.29 -17.59 -1.22
CA LEU A 53 2.69 -16.66 -2.18
C LEU A 53 2.29 -17.34 -3.49
N LEU A 54 3.08 -18.30 -3.98
CA LEU A 54 2.67 -19.17 -5.09
C LEU A 54 1.40 -19.95 -4.74
N THR A 55 1.34 -20.50 -3.53
CA THR A 55 0.15 -21.23 -3.06
C THR A 55 -1.07 -20.30 -2.97
N ALA A 56 -0.89 -19.08 -2.46
CA ALA A 56 -1.93 -18.07 -2.40
C ALA A 56 -2.40 -17.66 -3.80
N LEU A 57 -1.48 -17.44 -4.75
CA LEU A 57 -1.75 -17.14 -6.15
C LEU A 57 -2.63 -18.21 -6.81
N VAL A 58 -2.23 -19.49 -6.70
CA VAL A 58 -2.96 -20.62 -7.28
C VAL A 58 -4.35 -20.78 -6.65
N ARG A 59 -4.50 -20.43 -5.37
CA ARG A 59 -5.79 -20.47 -4.65
C ARG A 59 -6.63 -19.20 -4.85
N GLY A 60 -6.12 -18.18 -5.52
CA GLY A 60 -6.80 -16.90 -5.68
C GLY A 60 -6.98 -16.15 -4.35
N ILE A 61 -5.91 -16.09 -3.55
CA ILE A 61 -5.90 -15.48 -2.22
C ILE A 61 -5.02 -14.23 -2.20
N ALA A 62 -5.53 -13.14 -1.63
CA ALA A 62 -4.72 -12.05 -1.12
C ALA A 62 -4.56 -12.19 0.41
N LEU A 63 -3.36 -11.93 0.92
CA LEU A 63 -2.98 -12.20 2.32
C LEU A 63 -2.98 -10.92 3.15
N GLN A 64 -3.89 -10.84 4.12
CA GLN A 64 -3.86 -9.80 5.15
C GLN A 64 -2.81 -10.17 6.21
N VAL A 65 -1.86 -9.28 6.45
CA VAL A 65 -0.79 -9.51 7.43
C VAL A 65 -1.27 -9.06 8.80
N LYS A 66 -1.30 -9.98 9.76
CA LYS A 66 -1.66 -9.68 11.14
C LYS A 66 -0.39 -9.38 11.93
N ASN A 67 -0.50 -8.40 12.82
CA ASN A 67 0.56 -7.89 13.71
C ASN A 67 1.52 -6.91 13.02
N ARG A 68 1.70 -5.74 13.65
CA ARG A 68 2.57 -4.62 13.25
C ARG A 68 4.08 -4.95 13.23
N GLN A 69 4.44 -6.24 13.17
CA GLN A 69 5.82 -6.70 13.09
C GLN A 69 6.37 -6.57 11.67
N GLU A 70 5.50 -6.62 10.65
CA GLU A 70 5.84 -6.35 9.26
C GLU A 70 5.35 -4.94 8.87
N PRO A 71 6.08 -4.18 8.05
CA PRO A 71 5.66 -2.86 7.57
C PRO A 71 4.57 -2.93 6.48
N VAL A 72 3.85 -4.04 6.38
CA VAL A 72 2.87 -4.36 5.34
C VAL A 72 1.57 -4.81 6.00
N ASP A 73 0.45 -4.36 5.45
CA ASP A 73 -0.89 -4.73 5.94
C ASP A 73 -1.56 -5.78 5.05
N LEU A 74 -1.25 -5.79 3.75
CA LEU A 74 -1.86 -6.70 2.78
C LEU A 74 -0.88 -7.03 1.65
N VAL A 75 -0.89 -8.28 1.19
CA VAL A 75 -0.04 -8.78 0.10
C VAL A 75 -0.92 -9.42 -0.98
N ILE A 76 -0.73 -9.00 -2.22
CA ILE A 76 -1.41 -9.57 -3.39
C ILE A 76 -0.35 -10.29 -4.24
N PRO A 77 -0.42 -11.63 -4.37
CA PRO A 77 0.48 -12.38 -5.24
C PRO A 77 0.30 -12.00 -6.72
N VAL A 78 1.40 -12.01 -7.46
CA VAL A 78 1.44 -11.66 -8.89
C VAL A 78 2.17 -12.75 -9.66
N HIS A 79 1.61 -13.21 -10.77
CA HIS A 79 2.35 -13.97 -11.75
C HIS A 79 3.10 -13.02 -12.68
N MET A 80 4.41 -13.19 -12.84
CA MET A 80 5.27 -12.28 -13.61
C MET A 80 5.52 -12.72 -15.05
N GLU A 81 4.75 -13.69 -15.55
CA GLU A 81 4.89 -14.27 -16.88
C GLU A 81 3.53 -14.34 -17.59
N SER A 82 3.56 -14.61 -18.90
CA SER A 82 2.33 -14.73 -19.69
C SER A 82 1.41 -15.84 -19.18
N ARG A 83 0.09 -15.69 -19.38
CA ARG A 83 -0.94 -16.63 -18.89
C ARG A 83 -0.80 -18.10 -19.37
N THR A 84 0.05 -18.36 -20.36
CA THR A 84 0.32 -19.71 -20.87
C THR A 84 1.50 -20.40 -20.17
N LYS A 85 2.24 -19.67 -19.33
CA LYS A 85 3.36 -20.19 -18.55
C LYS A 85 2.88 -20.75 -17.21
N PRO A 86 3.57 -21.78 -16.69
CA PRO A 86 3.21 -22.37 -15.40
C PRO A 86 3.52 -21.40 -14.25
N PHE A 87 2.71 -21.48 -13.19
CA PHE A 87 3.01 -20.82 -11.94
C PHE A 87 4.14 -21.55 -11.21
N THR A 88 5.21 -20.84 -10.89
CA THR A 88 6.35 -21.33 -10.11
C THR A 88 6.78 -20.28 -9.10
N GLU A 89 7.62 -20.64 -8.14
CA GLU A 89 8.13 -19.68 -7.15
C GLU A 89 8.96 -18.58 -7.82
N GLU A 90 9.71 -18.95 -8.86
CA GLU A 90 10.58 -18.05 -9.63
C GLU A 90 9.80 -17.10 -10.56
N THR A 91 8.52 -17.39 -10.81
CA THR A 91 7.60 -16.56 -11.61
C THR A 91 6.54 -15.90 -10.75
N THR A 92 6.66 -15.99 -9.42
CA THR A 92 5.73 -15.37 -8.46
C THR A 92 6.39 -14.17 -7.79
N SER A 93 5.76 -13.02 -7.94
CA SER A 93 6.07 -11.77 -7.24
C SER A 93 4.89 -11.34 -6.36
N ALA A 94 4.93 -10.13 -5.84
CA ALA A 94 3.89 -9.57 -4.99
C ALA A 94 3.72 -8.05 -5.15
N ILE A 95 2.50 -7.61 -4.90
CA ILE A 95 2.16 -6.22 -4.57
C ILE A 95 1.97 -6.14 -3.06
N TYR A 96 2.76 -5.29 -2.42
CA TYR A 96 2.68 -5.03 -0.98
C TYR A 96 1.89 -3.75 -0.74
N LEU A 97 0.91 -3.80 0.15
CA LEU A 97 0.01 -2.70 0.46
C LEU A 97 0.16 -2.30 1.92
N GLN A 98 0.24 -0.99 2.15
CA GLN A 98 0.26 -0.39 3.48
C GLN A 98 -0.83 0.68 3.60
N PHE A 99 -1.55 0.70 4.72
CA PHE A 99 -2.63 1.64 5.01
C PHE A 99 -2.29 2.49 6.23
N LYS A 100 -1.88 3.75 5.99
CA LYS A 100 -1.62 4.76 7.01
C LYS A 100 -2.85 5.66 7.20
N LYS A 101 -3.50 5.55 8.35
CA LYS A 101 -4.74 6.29 8.66
C LYS A 101 -4.54 7.62 9.41
N ARG A 102 -3.38 7.85 10.05
CA ARG A 102 -3.17 8.99 10.96
C ARG A 102 -2.29 10.09 10.34
N GLU A 103 -2.58 11.35 10.70
CA GLU A 103 -1.67 12.47 10.44
C GLU A 103 -0.34 12.26 11.16
N GLY A 104 0.77 12.68 10.53
CA GLY A 104 2.09 12.65 11.17
C GLY A 104 2.74 11.28 11.30
N THR A 105 2.17 10.19 10.76
CA THR A 105 3.01 9.03 10.47
C THR A 105 4.08 9.47 9.50
N LEU A 106 5.34 9.45 9.94
CA LEU A 106 6.49 9.75 9.11
C LEU A 106 6.27 9.15 7.72
N ASP A 107 6.67 9.89 6.69
CA ASP A 107 7.04 9.31 5.39
C ASP A 107 8.19 8.34 5.68
N CYS A 108 7.91 7.23 6.36
CA CYS A 108 8.62 6.01 6.15
C CYS A 108 8.31 5.70 4.68
N PRO A 109 9.27 5.88 3.74
CA PRO A 109 9.26 5.05 2.55
C PRO A 109 9.02 3.65 3.05
N VAL A 110 8.17 2.86 2.39
CA VAL A 110 7.86 1.47 2.82
C VAL A 110 9.16 0.82 3.26
N ASN A 111 9.41 0.82 4.58
CA ASN A 111 10.78 0.84 5.08
C ASN A 111 11.20 -0.61 4.99
N ARG A 112 11.92 -0.91 3.90
CA ARG A 112 12.55 -2.17 3.57
C ARG A 112 11.76 -3.34 4.11
N LEU A 113 10.78 -3.78 3.31
CA LEU A 113 10.15 -5.10 3.43
C LEU A 113 11.11 -6.07 4.09
N THR A 114 10.87 -6.27 5.38
CA THR A 114 11.59 -7.14 6.28
C THR A 114 11.73 -8.48 5.60
N SER A 115 12.99 -8.90 5.40
CA SER A 115 13.53 -10.23 5.03
C SER A 115 12.87 -11.09 3.94
N THR A 116 11.56 -11.05 3.73
CA THR A 116 10.81 -11.88 2.77
C THR A 116 10.79 -11.36 1.33
N ALA A 117 10.85 -10.04 1.10
CA ALA A 117 11.04 -9.51 -0.26
C ALA A 117 12.50 -9.67 -0.75
N SER A 118 13.44 -9.86 0.17
CA SER A 118 14.87 -10.05 -0.13
C SER A 118 15.15 -11.30 -0.97
N ASP A 119 14.30 -12.32 -0.86
CA ASP A 119 14.48 -13.58 -1.61
C ASP A 119 13.91 -13.50 -3.04
N MET A 120 13.13 -12.46 -3.36
CA MET A 120 12.53 -12.32 -4.68
C MET A 120 13.51 -11.71 -5.68
N LYS A 121 13.92 -12.52 -6.65
CA LYS A 121 14.67 -12.05 -7.84
C LYS A 121 13.81 -11.24 -8.81
N LEU A 122 12.50 -11.19 -8.59
CA LEU A 122 11.55 -10.53 -9.47
C LEU A 122 11.26 -9.08 -9.04
N PRO A 123 10.86 -8.21 -9.98
CA PRO A 123 10.33 -6.90 -9.66
C PRO A 123 9.09 -6.95 -8.77
N VAL A 124 9.02 -6.04 -7.80
CA VAL A 124 7.92 -5.93 -6.82
C VAL A 124 7.31 -4.53 -6.83
N ILE A 125 6.05 -4.41 -6.44
CA ILE A 125 5.35 -3.13 -6.25
C ILE A 125 5.03 -2.96 -4.77
N SER A 126 5.26 -1.77 -4.23
CA SER A 126 4.69 -1.35 -2.96
C SER A 126 3.77 -0.15 -3.15
N ILE A 127 2.57 -0.22 -2.59
CA ILE A 127 1.61 0.87 -2.58
C ILE A 127 1.35 1.29 -1.13
N ALA A 128 1.65 2.53 -0.81
CA ALA A 128 1.34 3.13 0.48
C ALA A 128 0.13 4.05 0.33
N PHE A 129 -0.97 3.67 0.96
CA PHE A 129 -2.15 4.53 1.12
C PHE A 129 -1.99 5.37 2.38
N GLN A 130 -2.02 6.69 2.23
CA GLN A 130 -1.91 7.64 3.31
C GLN A 130 -3.22 8.44 3.43
N PHE A 131 -4.24 7.80 3.99
CA PHE A 131 -5.59 8.37 4.08
C PHE A 131 -5.69 9.58 5.00
N GLY A 132 -4.83 9.64 6.03
CA GLY A 132 -4.80 10.75 6.99
C GLY A 132 -4.22 12.06 6.44
N VAL A 133 -3.65 12.09 5.23
CA VAL A 133 -2.99 13.30 4.69
C VAL A 133 -4.02 14.35 4.27
N ARG A 134 -3.96 15.52 4.92
CA ARG A 134 -4.78 16.70 4.60
C ARG A 134 -3.95 17.82 3.94
N GLY A 135 -4.65 18.84 3.42
CA GLY A 135 -4.04 20.04 2.86
C GLY A 135 -3.47 19.87 1.44
N LYS A 136 -2.43 20.64 1.11
CA LYS A 136 -1.91 20.78 -0.27
C LYS A 136 -1.39 19.47 -0.90
N LYS A 137 -0.99 18.51 -0.07
CA LYS A 137 -0.51 17.18 -0.51
C LYS A 137 -1.60 16.12 -0.56
N SER A 138 -2.81 16.43 -0.10
CA SER A 138 -3.93 15.52 -0.21
C SER A 138 -4.39 15.41 -1.66
N ASN A 139 -5.02 14.29 -2.01
CA ASN A 139 -5.57 14.03 -3.34
C ASN A 139 -4.51 13.89 -4.44
N THR A 140 -3.34 13.34 -4.10
CA THR A 140 -2.26 13.07 -5.04
C THR A 140 -1.90 11.58 -5.10
N VAL A 141 -1.40 11.15 -6.26
CA VAL A 141 -0.69 9.90 -6.43
C VAL A 141 0.72 10.24 -6.86
N GLU A 142 1.70 9.84 -6.05
CA GLU A 142 3.12 10.08 -6.27
C GLU A 142 3.80 8.75 -6.64
N ILE A 143 4.62 8.79 -7.69
CA ILE A 143 5.52 7.70 -8.05
C ILE A 143 6.92 8.25 -7.83
N PRO A 144 7.60 7.93 -6.72
CA PRO A 144 8.92 8.46 -6.42
C PRO A 144 9.90 8.10 -7.54
N VAL A 145 10.51 9.12 -8.14
CA VAL A 145 11.59 8.91 -9.12
C VAL A 145 12.86 8.61 -8.34
N ARG A 146 13.37 7.39 -8.48
CA ARG A 146 14.70 7.04 -7.97
C ARG A 146 15.74 7.50 -8.98
N THR A 147 16.70 8.29 -8.53
CA THR A 147 17.93 8.54 -9.29
C THR A 147 18.75 7.25 -9.32
N PRO A 148 19.23 6.80 -10.49
CA PRO A 148 20.13 5.66 -10.56
C PRO A 148 21.34 5.90 -9.66
N ARG A 149 21.64 4.97 -8.76
CA ARG A 149 22.89 5.02 -8.01
C ARG A 149 24.04 4.73 -8.98
N GLN A 150 25.13 5.46 -8.82
CA GLN A 150 26.32 5.37 -9.67
C GLN A 150 27.15 4.09 -9.47
N GLU A 151 26.63 3.11 -8.72
CA GLU A 151 27.36 1.90 -8.34
C GLU A 151 27.07 0.74 -9.30
N ASP A 152 28.12 0.09 -9.80
CA ASP A 152 28.13 -1.02 -10.77
C ASP A 152 27.43 -2.33 -10.33
N ARG A 153 26.73 -2.32 -9.19
CA ARG A 153 26.02 -3.49 -8.67
C ARG A 153 24.52 -3.23 -8.71
N SER A 154 23.81 -4.06 -9.47
CA SER A 154 22.35 -4.20 -9.39
C SER A 154 21.96 -4.36 -7.92
N HIS A 155 21.40 -3.32 -7.34
CA HIS A 155 20.89 -3.35 -5.98
C HIS A 155 19.49 -3.97 -6.02
N LEU A 156 19.10 -4.74 -5.00
CA LEU A 156 17.74 -5.31 -4.92
C LEU A 156 16.65 -4.24 -5.07
N ASP A 157 16.96 -3.02 -4.63
CA ASP A 157 16.11 -1.82 -4.73
C ASP A 157 15.87 -1.33 -6.17
N ASP A 158 16.69 -1.72 -7.15
CA ASP A 158 16.51 -1.28 -8.55
C ASP A 158 15.27 -1.91 -9.20
N ARG A 159 14.71 -2.96 -8.58
CA ARG A 159 13.53 -3.70 -9.04
C ARG A 159 12.30 -3.44 -8.17
N HIS A 160 12.38 -2.47 -7.26
CA HIS A 160 11.29 -2.12 -6.35
C HIS A 160 10.62 -0.82 -6.81
N TYR A 161 9.35 -0.94 -7.20
CA TYR A 161 8.52 0.17 -7.62
C TYR A 161 7.63 0.62 -6.46
N GLU A 162 7.58 1.92 -6.21
CA GLU A 162 6.79 2.51 -5.12
C GLU A 162 5.72 3.44 -5.67
N ILE A 163 4.52 3.35 -5.09
CA ILE A 163 3.38 4.21 -5.38
C ILE A 163 2.84 4.73 -4.04
N ILE A 164 2.67 6.03 -3.91
CA ILE A 164 2.13 6.66 -2.70
C ILE A 164 0.83 7.35 -3.09
N ALA A 165 -0.29 6.90 -2.51
CA ALA A 165 -1.59 7.51 -2.70
C ALA A 165 -1.97 8.30 -1.43
N ARG A 166 -2.14 9.62 -1.53
CA ARG A 166 -2.41 10.51 -0.40
C ARG A 166 -3.86 10.99 -0.41
N GLY A 167 -4.55 10.80 0.71
CA GLY A 167 -5.99 11.02 0.83
C GLY A 167 -6.82 9.92 0.16
N PHE A 168 -8.14 10.10 0.16
CA PHE A 168 -9.09 9.17 -0.42
C PHE A 168 -10.23 9.97 -1.06
N THR A 169 -10.15 10.19 -2.37
CA THR A 169 -11.22 10.86 -3.13
C THR A 169 -11.63 10.01 -4.31
N PRO A 170 -12.80 10.29 -4.92
CA PRO A 170 -13.24 9.63 -6.14
C PRO A 170 -12.22 9.69 -7.29
N LYS A 171 -11.31 10.67 -7.26
CA LYS A 171 -10.23 10.81 -8.26
C LYS A 171 -9.09 9.82 -8.06
N ILE A 172 -8.86 9.36 -6.83
CA ILE A 172 -7.78 8.42 -6.49
C ILE A 172 -8.33 7.00 -6.45
N LEU A 173 -9.49 6.81 -5.84
CA LEU A 173 -10.08 5.51 -5.57
C LEU A 173 -11.47 5.45 -6.23
N GLN A 174 -11.55 4.70 -7.33
CA GLN A 174 -12.79 4.52 -8.08
C GLN A 174 -13.99 4.01 -7.25
N PRO A 175 -13.83 3.14 -6.23
CA PRO A 175 -14.96 2.73 -5.37
C PRO A 175 -15.58 3.88 -4.56
N ILE A 176 -14.82 4.96 -4.35
CA ILE A 176 -15.30 6.15 -3.64
C ILE A 176 -15.98 7.05 -4.67
N THR A 177 -17.20 7.46 -4.37
CA THR A 177 -18.00 8.39 -5.16
C THR A 177 -18.35 9.60 -4.29
N TYR A 178 -18.76 10.69 -4.90
CA TYR A 178 -19.25 11.85 -4.14
C TYR A 178 -20.46 11.53 -3.25
N GLN A 179 -21.19 10.45 -3.55
CA GLN A 179 -22.36 10.03 -2.77
C GLN A 179 -21.99 9.29 -1.49
N ASN A 180 -20.87 8.57 -1.47
CA ASN A 180 -20.44 7.78 -0.32
C ASN A 180 -19.18 8.35 0.36
N LEU A 181 -18.69 9.52 -0.09
CA LEU A 181 -17.47 10.12 0.41
C LEU A 181 -17.50 10.31 1.93
N SER A 182 -18.61 10.81 2.49
CA SER A 182 -18.74 11.00 3.95
C SER A 182 -18.61 9.69 4.74
N GLN A 183 -19.18 8.60 4.23
CA GLN A 183 -19.05 7.28 4.87
C GLN A 183 -17.59 6.80 4.87
N TYR A 184 -16.85 7.08 3.78
CA TYR A 184 -15.43 6.79 3.73
C TYR A 184 -14.62 7.75 4.60
N GLU A 185 -15.05 9.00 4.80
CA GLU A 185 -14.43 9.93 5.74
C GLU A 185 -14.52 9.44 7.17
N ASP A 186 -15.65 8.87 7.56
CA ASP A 186 -15.84 8.27 8.90
C ASP A 186 -14.94 7.03 9.11
N ILE A 187 -14.69 6.23 8.05
CA ILE A 187 -13.96 4.96 8.17
C ILE A 187 -12.43 5.10 7.97
N LEU A 188 -12.03 5.99 7.05
CA LEU A 188 -10.65 6.16 6.58
C LEU A 188 -10.04 7.50 6.99
N GLY A 189 -10.86 8.45 7.43
CA GLY A 189 -10.40 9.74 7.90
C GLY A 189 -9.46 9.63 9.11
N PRO A 190 -8.74 10.71 9.41
CA PRO A 190 -7.85 10.77 10.58
C PRO A 190 -8.61 10.89 11.91
N GLY A 191 -9.95 10.81 11.87
CA GLY A 191 -10.81 10.88 13.05
C GLY A 191 -10.34 9.90 14.11
N THR A 192 -10.39 10.34 15.36
CA THR A 192 -10.07 9.47 16.49
C THR A 192 -11.29 8.70 16.95
N VAL A 193 -11.08 7.51 17.52
CA VAL A 193 -12.17 6.75 18.18
C VAL A 193 -12.88 7.61 19.25
N LEU A 194 -12.20 8.60 19.83
CA LEU A 194 -12.78 9.54 20.79
C LEU A 194 -13.68 10.58 20.11
N GLU A 195 -13.35 11.04 18.91
CA GLU A 195 -14.18 11.94 18.11
C GLU A 195 -15.44 11.24 17.58
N ASP A 196 -15.29 9.97 17.19
CA ASP A 196 -16.41 9.13 16.71
C ASP A 196 -17.23 8.50 17.84
N PHE A 197 -16.83 8.73 19.10
CA PHE A 197 -17.50 8.13 20.24
C PHE A 197 -18.89 8.75 20.43
N PRO A 198 -20.00 7.97 20.36
CA PRO A 198 -21.36 8.53 20.38
C PRO A 198 -21.74 9.32 21.64
N ARG A 199 -20.95 9.21 22.71
CA ARG A 199 -21.16 9.93 23.99
C ARG A 199 -19.94 10.78 24.35
N CYS A 200 -19.25 11.31 23.35
CA CYS A 200 -18.07 12.16 23.54
C CYS A 200 -18.37 13.47 24.28
N ASP A 201 -19.65 13.84 24.36
CA ASP A 201 -20.19 14.94 25.16
C ASP A 201 -20.22 14.65 26.67
N GLN A 202 -20.08 13.38 27.08
CA GLN A 202 -20.12 12.96 28.48
C GLN A 202 -18.71 12.62 29.00
N PRO A 203 -18.12 13.47 29.86
CA PRO A 203 -16.72 13.31 30.31
C PRO A 203 -16.44 11.96 30.95
N GLU A 204 -17.38 11.42 31.74
CA GLU A 204 -17.26 10.13 32.42
C GLU A 204 -17.14 8.96 31.43
N ASN A 205 -17.90 9.00 30.32
CA ASN A 205 -17.86 7.96 29.30
C ASN A 205 -16.58 8.05 28.46
N VAL A 206 -16.11 9.27 28.18
CA VAL A 206 -14.83 9.51 27.51
C VAL A 206 -13.68 8.94 28.34
N GLU A 207 -13.71 9.17 29.65
CA GLU A 207 -12.69 8.67 30.57
C GLU A 207 -12.72 7.14 30.63
N ALA A 208 -13.90 6.52 30.77
CA ALA A 208 -14.05 5.07 30.69
C ALA A 208 -13.54 4.47 29.37
N LEU A 209 -13.75 5.15 28.24
CA LEU A 209 -13.22 4.72 26.94
C LEU A 209 -11.69 4.84 26.87
N LYS A 210 -11.10 5.89 27.43
CA LYS A 210 -9.64 6.03 27.53
C LYS A 210 -9.03 4.91 28.37
N GLU A 211 -9.65 4.57 29.50
CA GLU A 211 -9.24 3.44 30.35
C GLU A 211 -9.22 2.11 29.57
N MET A 212 -10.22 1.88 28.72
CA MET A 212 -10.27 0.68 27.87
C MET A 212 -9.21 0.69 26.76
N LEU A 213 -8.92 1.85 26.16
CA LEU A 213 -7.96 2.00 25.07
C LEU A 213 -6.50 1.97 25.55
N TYR A 214 -6.26 2.38 26.80
CA TYR A 214 -4.94 2.46 27.44
C TYR A 214 -4.93 1.77 28.81
N PRO A 215 -5.19 0.45 28.88
CA PRO A 215 -5.22 -0.26 30.15
C PRO A 215 -3.79 -0.33 30.71
N GLY A 216 -3.42 0.63 31.57
CA GLY A 216 -2.10 0.71 32.19
C GLY A 216 -1.53 2.11 32.46
N LEU A 217 -2.20 3.20 32.08
CA LEU A 217 -1.74 4.57 32.38
C LEU A 217 -2.45 5.24 33.56
N SER A 218 -3.46 4.59 34.14
CA SER A 218 -4.32 5.10 35.21
C SER A 218 -3.85 4.68 36.61
N GLY A 219 -2.54 4.65 36.80
CA GLY A 219 -1.92 4.28 38.08
C GLY A 219 -0.66 5.08 38.37
N THR A 220 -0.78 6.39 38.54
CA THR A 220 0.08 7.23 39.40
C THR A 220 -0.66 8.49 39.82
#